data_AF-A0A960MFW3-F1
#
_entry.id   AF-A0A960MFW3-F1
#
_cell.length_a   1.000
_cell.length_b   1.000
_cell.length_c   1.000
_cell.angle_alpha   90.00
_cell.angle_beta   90.00
_cell.angle_gamma   90.00
#
_symmetry.space_group_name_H-M   'P 1'
#
loop_
_entity.id
_entity.type
_entity.pdbx_description
1 polymer ?
#
loop_
_entity_poly.entity_id
_entity_poly.type
_entity_poly.pdbx_seq_one_letter_code
_entity_poly.pdbx_strand_id
1 'polypeptide(L)'
;MKWRQWLFPKGDTYARSRLLYLRGLGIIYGIAFLSWWVQAPALVGSHGLVPMAEFLDAAGESLHVQGLSRWGGLPTVFWLNDSDASLHVVCGLGVLLSVAVVAGFAVGPCLAALWFLYLSLVGTGDVFMRFQWDILLLEAGFLAIFFAPWRRLRLQWRGVPPPLGWGERIALWLQWWLIAKLMFQSGWVKLAWATPDQPEWWPDISAMTFHYVTQPLPTWTAWWMHQLPEWFHKAEIWPMYAV
;
A
#
# COMPACT_ATOMS: atom_id res chain seq x y z
N MET A 1 30.65 -22.60 -3.76
CA MET A 1 29.23 -23.04 -3.82
C MET A 1 28.44 -22.74 -2.53
N LYS A 2 28.67 -21.58 -1.88
CA LYS A 2 28.00 -21.17 -0.62
C LYS A 2 26.81 -20.21 -0.80
N TRP A 3 26.75 -19.48 -1.91
CA TRP A 3 25.67 -18.52 -2.21
C TRP A 3 24.31 -19.21 -2.35
N ARG A 4 24.25 -20.43 -2.89
CA ARG A 4 23.01 -21.22 -2.98
C ARG A 4 22.41 -21.53 -1.62
N GLN A 5 23.21 -21.65 -0.56
CA GLN A 5 22.70 -21.90 0.79
C GLN A 5 22.15 -20.63 1.45
N TRP A 6 22.66 -19.46 1.06
CA TRP A 6 22.11 -18.15 1.44
C TRP A 6 20.80 -17.84 0.72
N LEU A 7 20.73 -18.12 -0.59
CA LEU A 7 19.49 -17.94 -1.37
C LEU A 7 18.44 -19.01 -1.06
N PHE A 8 18.88 -20.23 -0.72
CA PHE A 8 18.03 -21.38 -0.45
C PHE A 8 18.45 -22.09 0.84
N PRO A 9 18.26 -21.46 2.03
CA PRO A 9 18.52 -22.12 3.29
C PRO A 9 17.66 -23.38 3.39
N LYS A 10 18.29 -24.49 3.77
CA LYS A 10 17.62 -25.77 4.06
C LYS A 10 16.92 -25.63 5.42
N GLY A 11 15.61 -25.86 5.45
CA GLY A 11 14.81 -25.80 6.67
C GLY A 11 13.74 -24.70 6.65
N ASP A 12 13.05 -24.57 7.78
CA ASP A 12 11.83 -23.78 7.95
C ASP A 12 12.09 -22.36 8.51
N THR A 13 13.17 -21.73 8.06
CA THR A 13 13.74 -20.52 8.70
C THR A 13 12.79 -19.32 8.72
N TYR A 14 11.86 -19.24 7.75
CA TYR A 14 10.98 -18.08 7.57
C TYR A 14 9.52 -18.34 7.95
N ALA A 15 9.19 -19.48 8.54
CA ALA A 15 7.80 -19.85 8.81
C ALA A 15 7.10 -18.86 9.75
N ARG A 16 7.80 -18.43 10.82
CA ARG A 16 7.29 -17.44 11.77
C ARG A 16 7.19 -16.05 11.14
N SER A 17 8.22 -15.62 10.40
CA SER A 17 8.22 -14.33 9.71
C SER A 17 7.10 -14.25 8.68
N ARG A 18 6.83 -15.33 7.95
CA ARG A 18 5.70 -15.44 7.01
C ARG A 18 4.36 -15.25 7.72
N LEU A 19 4.16 -15.94 8.85
CA LEU A 19 2.93 -15.83 9.62
C LEU A 19 2.71 -14.40 10.13
N LEU A 20 3.74 -13.80 10.73
CA LEU A 20 3.70 -12.43 11.24
C LEU A 20 3.46 -11.42 10.12
N TYR A 21 4.13 -11.59 8.98
CA TYR A 21 3.95 -10.74 7.81
C TYR A 21 2.51 -10.78 7.30
N LEU A 22 1.96 -11.97 7.04
CA LEU A 22 0.61 -12.11 6.50
C LEU A 22 -0.46 -11.60 7.47
N ARG A 23 -0.31 -11.89 8.78
CA ARG A 23 -1.23 -11.36 9.80
C ARG A 23 -1.10 -9.85 9.96
N GLY A 24 0.12 -9.32 9.98
CA GLY A 24 0.38 -7.88 10.03
C GLY A 24 -0.24 -7.16 8.84
N LEU A 25 -0.09 -7.72 7.63
CA LEU A 25 -0.73 -7.19 6.43
C LEU A 25 -2.26 -7.23 6.52
N GLY A 26 -2.83 -8.30 7.08
CA GLY A 26 -4.27 -8.36 7.38
C GLY A 26 -4.72 -7.26 8.36
N ILE A 27 -3.94 -6.96 9.40
CA ILE A 27 -4.21 -5.85 10.32
C ILE A 27 -4.17 -4.51 9.58
N ILE A 28 -3.15 -4.29 8.75
CA ILE A 28 -2.99 -3.05 7.97
C ILE A 28 -4.17 -2.86 7.02
N TYR A 29 -4.58 -3.89 6.28
CA TYR A 29 -5.78 -3.84 5.45
C TYR A 29 -7.02 -3.49 6.28
N GLY A 30 -7.21 -4.13 7.44
CA GLY A 30 -8.34 -3.84 8.32
C GLY A 30 -8.39 -2.37 8.77
N ILE A 31 -7.23 -1.81 9.16
CA ILE A 31 -7.11 -0.39 9.52
C ILE A 31 -7.42 0.50 8.31
N ALA A 32 -6.88 0.18 7.13
CA ALA A 32 -7.10 0.95 5.91
C ALA A 32 -8.58 0.96 5.50
N PHE A 33 -9.24 -0.20 5.47
CA PHE A 33 -10.67 -0.29 5.17
C PHE A 33 -11.53 0.44 6.22
N LEU A 34 -11.24 0.30 7.51
CA LEU A 34 -11.99 1.02 8.56
C LEU A 34 -11.80 2.53 8.46
N SER A 35 -10.56 2.98 8.27
CA SER A 35 -10.21 4.39 8.09
C SER A 35 -10.95 4.98 6.90
N TRP A 36 -10.94 4.29 5.76
CA TRP A 36 -11.66 4.72 4.58
C TRP A 36 -13.18 4.69 4.78
N TRP A 37 -13.74 3.64 5.39
CA TRP A 37 -15.19 3.49 5.56
C TRP A 37 -15.83 4.70 6.27
N VAL A 38 -15.18 5.24 7.30
CA VAL A 38 -15.70 6.41 8.02
C VAL A 38 -15.73 7.66 7.15
N GLN A 39 -14.83 7.76 6.17
CA GLN A 39 -14.65 8.95 5.32
C GLN A 39 -15.39 8.83 3.98
N ALA A 40 -15.47 7.62 3.43
CA ALA A 40 -15.89 7.36 2.06
C ALA A 40 -17.27 7.95 1.70
N PRO A 41 -18.32 7.90 2.54
CA PRO A 41 -19.61 8.51 2.22
C PRO A 41 -19.53 10.02 2.01
N ALA A 42 -18.70 10.72 2.79
CA ALA A 42 -18.52 12.16 2.68
C ALA A 42 -17.59 12.55 1.52
N LEU A 43 -16.65 11.68 1.15
CA LEU A 43 -15.67 11.96 0.10
C LEU A 43 -16.19 11.56 -1.28
N VAL A 44 -16.63 10.31 -1.45
CA VAL A 44 -16.93 9.69 -2.75
C VAL A 44 -18.34 9.11 -2.87
N GLY A 45 -19.15 9.23 -1.82
CA GLY A 45 -20.55 8.84 -1.88
C GLY A 45 -21.36 9.69 -2.86
N SER A 46 -22.62 9.32 -3.06
CA SER A 46 -23.57 9.99 -3.96
C SER A 46 -23.75 11.49 -3.68
N HIS A 47 -23.58 11.90 -2.43
CA HIS A 47 -23.59 13.30 -1.98
C HIS A 47 -22.22 13.76 -1.47
N GLY A 48 -21.14 13.06 -1.85
CA GLY A 48 -19.79 13.36 -1.45
C GLY A 48 -19.16 14.52 -2.22
N LEU A 49 -17.94 14.88 -1.83
CA LEU A 49 -17.16 15.95 -2.48
C LEU A 49 -16.81 15.63 -3.94
N VAL A 50 -16.49 14.37 -4.23
CA VAL A 50 -16.16 13.87 -5.58
C VAL A 50 -16.90 12.54 -5.78
N PRO A 51 -18.18 12.56 -6.20
CA PRO A 51 -19.00 11.36 -6.33
C PRO A 51 -18.35 10.32 -7.26
N MET A 52 -18.22 9.09 -6.76
CA MET A 52 -17.62 7.99 -7.51
C MET A 52 -18.37 7.67 -8.81
N ALA A 53 -19.70 7.81 -8.81
CA ALA A 53 -20.55 7.56 -9.96
C ALA A 53 -20.14 8.43 -11.16
N GLU A 54 -19.94 9.72 -10.94
CA GLU A 54 -19.52 10.67 -11.98
C GLU A 54 -18.14 10.32 -12.55
N PHE A 55 -17.21 9.90 -11.68
CA PHE A 55 -15.90 9.42 -12.11
C PHE A 55 -15.99 8.15 -12.97
N LEU A 56 -16.82 7.17 -12.56
CA LEU A 56 -16.99 5.93 -13.30
C LEU A 56 -17.66 6.16 -14.67
N ASP A 57 -18.62 7.06 -14.76
CA ASP A 57 -19.25 7.43 -16.03
C ASP A 57 -18.22 8.05 -16.99
N ALA A 58 -17.45 9.04 -16.52
CA ALA A 58 -16.40 9.67 -17.33
C ALA A 58 -15.29 8.69 -17.74
N ALA A 59 -14.83 7.85 -16.81
CA ALA A 59 -13.83 6.82 -17.10
C ALA A 59 -14.38 5.78 -18.09
N GLY A 60 -15.66 5.42 -17.97
CA GLY A 60 -16.34 4.47 -18.85
C GLY A 60 -16.44 4.98 -20.28
N GLU A 61 -16.80 6.26 -20.48
CA GLU A 61 -16.80 6.90 -21.79
C GLU A 61 -15.39 6.99 -22.39
N SER A 62 -14.41 7.43 -21.61
CA SER A 62 -13.02 7.52 -22.08
C SER A 62 -12.46 6.17 -22.53
N LEU A 63 -12.72 5.10 -21.75
CA LEU A 63 -12.29 3.75 -22.13
C LEU A 63 -13.02 3.24 -23.38
N HIS A 64 -14.30 3.57 -23.52
CA HIS A 64 -15.08 3.21 -24.71
C HIS A 64 -14.52 3.89 -25.98
N VAL A 65 -14.18 5.17 -25.90
CA VAL A 65 -13.54 5.92 -27.01
C VAL A 65 -12.20 5.30 -27.40
N GLN A 66 -11.44 4.81 -26.42
CA GLN A 66 -10.16 4.12 -26.65
C GLN A 66 -10.32 2.67 -27.15
N GLY A 67 -11.55 2.17 -27.29
CA GLY A 67 -11.83 0.79 -27.69
C GLY A 67 -11.45 -0.25 -26.62
N LEU A 68 -11.27 0.17 -25.38
CA LEU A 68 -10.90 -0.70 -24.25
C LEU A 68 -12.15 -1.19 -23.51
N SER A 69 -12.10 -2.42 -23.02
CA SER A 69 -13.13 -2.91 -22.10
C SER A 69 -13.03 -2.20 -20.75
N ARG A 70 -14.18 -1.89 -20.13
CA ARG A 70 -14.24 -1.23 -18.81
C ARG A 70 -13.36 -1.94 -17.77
N TRP A 71 -13.50 -3.26 -17.67
CA TRP A 71 -12.74 -4.08 -16.72
C TRP A 71 -11.26 -4.23 -17.06
N GLY A 72 -10.89 -4.15 -18.34
CA GLY A 72 -9.49 -4.21 -18.77
C GLY A 72 -8.73 -2.90 -18.52
N GLY A 73 -9.42 -1.77 -18.64
CA GLY A 73 -8.83 -0.45 -18.39
C GLY A 73 -8.87 -0.01 -16.93
N LEU A 74 -9.99 -0.29 -16.24
CA LEU A 74 -10.18 0.03 -14.83
C LEU A 74 -10.83 -1.15 -14.10
N PRO A 75 -10.05 -2.10 -13.55
CA PRO A 75 -10.60 -3.23 -12.82
C PRO A 75 -11.19 -2.77 -11.47
N THR A 76 -12.52 -2.76 -11.35
CA THR A 76 -13.22 -2.38 -10.11
C THR A 76 -14.56 -3.08 -9.96
N VAL A 77 -14.93 -3.45 -8.72
CA VAL A 77 -16.26 -4.01 -8.42
C VAL A 77 -17.38 -3.00 -8.63
N PHE A 78 -17.09 -1.70 -8.58
CA PHE A 78 -18.09 -0.63 -8.65
C PHE A 78 -18.72 -0.47 -10.03
N TRP A 79 -18.19 -1.12 -11.07
CA TRP A 79 -18.89 -1.24 -12.35
C TRP A 79 -20.22 -2.00 -12.26
N LEU A 80 -20.37 -2.87 -11.24
CA LEU A 80 -21.61 -3.63 -11.04
C LEU A 80 -22.66 -2.81 -10.29
N ASN A 81 -22.20 -2.00 -9.33
CA ASN A 81 -23.04 -1.15 -8.50
C ASN A 81 -22.15 -0.10 -7.82
N ASP A 82 -22.41 1.16 -8.12
CA ASP A 82 -21.71 2.36 -7.66
C ASP A 82 -22.44 3.10 -6.52
N SER A 83 -23.53 2.52 -5.99
CA SER A 83 -24.28 3.12 -4.88
C SER A 83 -23.51 3.15 -3.54
N ASP A 84 -23.95 4.03 -2.65
CA ASP A 84 -23.41 4.14 -1.28
C ASP A 84 -23.53 2.83 -0.49
N ALA A 85 -24.58 2.05 -0.74
CA ALA A 85 -24.74 0.73 -0.14
C ALA A 85 -23.63 -0.24 -0.61
N SER A 86 -23.27 -0.21 -1.90
CA SER A 86 -22.15 -0.99 -2.44
C SER A 86 -20.83 -0.60 -1.78
N LEU A 87 -20.59 0.70 -1.61
CA LEU A 87 -19.40 1.23 -0.93
C LEU A 87 -19.28 0.71 0.51
N HIS A 88 -20.36 0.71 1.28
CA HIS A 88 -20.39 0.14 2.63
C HIS A 88 -20.17 -1.37 2.64
N VAL A 89 -20.77 -2.10 1.69
CA VAL A 89 -20.58 -3.55 1.55
C VAL A 89 -19.13 -3.89 1.25
N VAL A 90 -18.49 -3.16 0.32
CA VAL A 90 -17.07 -3.37 -0.04
C VAL A 90 -16.18 -3.11 1.18
N CYS A 91 -16.41 -2.04 1.92
CA CYS A 91 -15.64 -1.74 3.14
C CYS A 91 -15.85 -2.82 4.22
N GLY A 92 -17.10 -3.22 4.46
CA GLY A 92 -17.45 -4.27 5.43
C GLY A 92 -16.85 -5.63 5.08
N LEU A 93 -16.93 -6.03 3.80
CA LEU A 93 -16.28 -7.25 3.31
C LEU A 93 -14.76 -7.17 3.46
N GLY A 94 -14.16 -6.01 3.18
CA GLY A 94 -12.74 -5.76 3.40
C GLY A 94 -12.34 -6.03 4.85
N VAL A 95 -13.07 -5.47 5.81
CA VAL A 95 -12.80 -5.71 7.25
C VAL A 95 -13.00 -7.17 7.64
N LEU A 96 -14.08 -7.83 7.17
CA LEU A 96 -14.33 -9.23 7.49
C LEU A 96 -13.23 -10.15 6.95
N LEU A 97 -12.80 -9.93 5.70
CA LEU A 97 -11.71 -10.69 5.09
C LEU A 97 -10.36 -10.42 5.77
N SER A 98 -10.13 -9.19 6.24
CA SER A 98 -8.91 -8.84 6.96
C SER A 98 -8.83 -9.57 8.30
N VAL A 99 -9.94 -9.66 9.03
CA VAL A 99 -10.05 -10.46 10.25
C VAL A 99 -9.84 -11.96 9.95
N ALA A 100 -10.37 -12.47 8.84
CA ALA A 100 -10.15 -13.85 8.42
C ALA A 100 -8.66 -14.15 8.15
N VAL A 101 -7.94 -13.24 7.49
CA VAL A 101 -6.48 -13.34 7.29
C VAL A 101 -5.73 -13.36 8.62
N VAL A 102 -6.08 -12.47 9.55
CA VAL A 102 -5.47 -12.42 10.90
C VAL A 102 -5.71 -13.73 11.66
N ALA A 103 -6.92 -14.27 11.56
CA ALA A 103 -7.29 -15.57 12.14
C ALA A 103 -6.64 -16.77 11.43
N GLY A 104 -5.98 -16.56 10.28
CA GLY A 104 -5.34 -17.62 9.50
C GLY A 104 -6.35 -18.50 8.76
N PHE A 105 -7.51 -17.96 8.39
CA PHE A 105 -8.53 -18.64 7.60
C PHE A 105 -8.38 -18.31 6.11
N ALA A 106 -8.31 -19.33 5.25
CA ALA A 106 -8.27 -19.20 3.79
C ALA A 106 -7.37 -18.04 3.28
N VAL A 107 -6.17 -17.91 3.85
CA VAL A 107 -5.35 -16.68 3.74
C VAL A 107 -5.08 -16.26 2.30
N GLY A 108 -4.77 -17.21 1.40
CA GLY A 108 -4.52 -16.90 -0.02
C GLY A 108 -5.75 -16.29 -0.72
N PRO A 109 -6.88 -17.01 -0.77
CA PRO A 109 -8.14 -16.46 -1.31
C PRO A 109 -8.58 -15.16 -0.64
N CYS A 110 -8.49 -15.05 0.68
CA CYS A 110 -8.85 -13.81 1.39
C CYS A 110 -7.95 -12.64 1.00
N LEU A 111 -6.63 -12.84 0.84
CA LEU A 111 -5.71 -11.79 0.39
C LEU A 111 -5.98 -11.39 -1.07
N ALA A 112 -6.28 -12.34 -1.95
CA ALA A 112 -6.64 -12.02 -3.34
C ALA A 112 -7.92 -11.19 -3.42
N ALA A 113 -8.94 -11.56 -2.64
CA ALA A 113 -10.18 -10.79 -2.54
C ALA A 113 -9.94 -9.40 -1.91
N LEU A 114 -9.20 -9.32 -0.80
CA LEU A 114 -8.82 -8.05 -0.16
C LEU A 114 -8.11 -7.11 -1.11
N TRP A 115 -7.11 -7.64 -1.82
CA TRP A 115 -6.35 -6.88 -2.79
C TRP A 115 -7.25 -6.30 -3.88
N PHE A 116 -8.17 -7.10 -4.42
CA PHE A 116 -9.08 -6.66 -5.46
C PHE A 116 -10.11 -5.63 -4.98
N LEU A 117 -10.65 -5.81 -3.77
CA LEU A 117 -11.53 -4.82 -3.14
C LEU A 117 -10.80 -3.51 -2.88
N TYR A 118 -9.55 -3.57 -2.39
CA TYR A 118 -8.74 -2.38 -2.16
C TYR A 118 -8.36 -1.69 -3.46
N LEU A 119 -8.02 -2.46 -4.50
CA LEU A 119 -7.78 -1.92 -5.85
C LEU A 119 -9.01 -1.18 -6.39
N SER A 120 -10.20 -1.71 -6.12
CA SER A 120 -11.45 -1.06 -6.51
C SER A 120 -11.60 0.29 -5.82
N LEU A 121 -11.33 0.37 -4.50
CA LEU A 121 -11.36 1.64 -3.75
C LEU A 121 -10.30 2.62 -4.23
N VAL A 122 -9.07 2.16 -4.48
CA VAL A 122 -7.99 3.04 -4.94
C VAL A 122 -8.26 3.55 -6.35
N GLY A 123 -8.80 2.69 -7.21
CA GLY A 123 -9.15 3.04 -8.60
C GLY A 123 -10.29 4.05 -8.69
N THR A 124 -11.20 4.10 -7.71
CA THR A 124 -12.37 4.99 -7.72
C THR A 124 -12.34 6.10 -6.67
N GLY A 125 -11.39 6.09 -5.75
CA GLY A 125 -11.23 7.09 -4.70
C GLY A 125 -10.61 8.41 -5.15
N ASP A 126 -10.28 8.53 -6.43
CA ASP A 126 -9.70 9.69 -7.12
C ASP A 126 -8.60 10.40 -6.29
N VAL A 127 -8.74 11.70 -6.04
CA VAL A 127 -7.71 12.51 -5.34
C VAL A 127 -7.43 12.04 -3.91
N PHE A 128 -8.37 11.32 -3.29
CA PHE A 128 -8.26 10.90 -1.88
C PHE A 128 -7.48 9.59 -1.69
N MET A 129 -7.29 8.81 -2.76
CA MET A 129 -6.64 7.49 -2.71
C MET A 129 -5.37 7.40 -3.58
N ARG A 130 -4.89 8.54 -4.10
CA ARG A 130 -3.67 8.63 -4.93
C ARG A 130 -2.38 8.78 -4.13
N PHE A 131 -2.39 8.40 -2.86
CA PHE A 131 -1.20 8.52 -2.02
C PHE A 131 -0.25 7.33 -2.18
N GLN A 132 1.03 7.56 -1.90
CA GLN A 132 2.09 6.56 -2.09
C GLN A 132 1.88 5.32 -1.22
N TRP A 133 1.28 5.46 -0.03
CA TRP A 133 1.01 4.33 0.85
C TRP A 133 -0.09 3.40 0.32
N ASP A 134 -1.07 3.92 -0.42
CA ASP A 134 -2.12 3.11 -1.04
C ASP A 134 -1.55 2.22 -2.14
N ILE A 135 -0.68 2.80 -2.97
CA ILE A 135 0.09 2.07 -3.99
C ILE A 135 0.99 1.02 -3.33
N LEU A 136 1.71 1.39 -2.26
CA LEU A 136 2.56 0.44 -1.54
C LEU A 136 1.76 -0.73 -0.95
N LEU A 137 0.56 -0.47 -0.42
CA LEU A 137 -0.31 -1.52 0.12
C LEU A 137 -0.83 -2.43 -1.00
N LEU A 138 -1.16 -1.90 -2.18
CA LEU A 138 -1.51 -2.70 -3.35
C LEU A 138 -0.34 -3.57 -3.82
N GLU A 139 0.87 -3.03 -3.89
CA GLU A 139 2.06 -3.79 -4.29
C GLU A 139 2.39 -4.90 -3.27
N ALA A 140 2.41 -4.56 -1.98
CA ALA A 140 2.66 -5.51 -0.90
C ALA A 140 1.57 -6.60 -0.84
N GLY A 141 0.30 -6.21 -1.01
CA GLY A 141 -0.84 -7.10 -1.10
C GLY A 141 -0.75 -8.07 -2.26
N PHE A 142 -0.45 -7.57 -3.46
CA PHE A 142 -0.29 -8.39 -4.65
C PHE A 142 0.82 -9.44 -4.48
N LEU A 143 1.98 -9.02 -4.00
CA LEU A 143 3.10 -9.94 -3.74
C LEU A 143 2.74 -10.95 -2.63
N ALA A 144 1.98 -10.53 -1.62
CA ALA A 144 1.54 -11.41 -0.54
C ALA A 144 0.62 -12.54 -1.03
N ILE A 145 -0.13 -12.35 -2.12
CA ILE A 145 -0.96 -13.40 -2.73
C ILE A 145 -0.10 -14.60 -3.14
N PHE A 146 1.07 -14.36 -3.75
CA PHE A 146 2.01 -15.42 -4.16
C PHE A 146 2.82 -15.97 -3.00
N PHE A 147 2.92 -15.21 -1.91
CA PHE A 147 3.55 -15.63 -0.67
C PHE A 147 2.59 -16.40 0.26
N ALA A 148 1.28 -16.34 0.04
CA ALA A 148 0.28 -16.96 0.90
C ALA A 148 0.08 -18.46 0.64
N PRO A 149 -0.24 -19.27 1.67
CA PRO A 149 -0.44 -20.70 1.50
C PRO A 149 -1.84 -21.01 0.97
N TRP A 150 -2.01 -21.07 -0.35
CA TRP A 150 -3.30 -21.35 -1.02
C TRP A 150 -3.91 -22.71 -0.69
N ARG A 151 -3.07 -23.71 -0.39
CA ARG A 151 -3.50 -25.10 -0.16
C ARG A 151 -4.21 -25.31 1.19
N ARG A 152 -4.31 -24.27 2.03
CA ARG A 152 -4.87 -24.36 3.38
C ARG A 152 -6.07 -23.43 3.53
N LEU A 153 -7.26 -24.01 3.35
CA LEU A 153 -8.56 -23.36 3.58
C LEU A 153 -9.06 -23.49 5.03
N ARG A 154 -8.28 -24.11 5.92
CA ARG A 154 -8.66 -24.34 7.32
C ARG A 154 -8.04 -23.29 8.24
N LEU A 155 -8.76 -22.94 9.30
CA LEU A 155 -8.32 -22.04 10.36
C LEU A 155 -7.02 -22.57 11.00
N GLN A 156 -5.94 -21.79 10.93
CA GLN A 156 -4.66 -22.15 11.55
C GLN A 156 -4.19 -21.08 12.51
N TRP A 157 -4.66 -21.21 13.75
CA TRP A 157 -4.19 -20.38 14.86
C TRP A 157 -2.83 -20.80 15.39
N ARG A 158 -2.58 -22.11 15.44
CA ARG A 158 -1.35 -22.73 15.97
C ARG A 158 -0.86 -23.83 15.02
N GLY A 159 0.39 -23.72 14.58
CA GLY A 159 1.03 -24.68 13.69
C GLY A 159 2.14 -24.02 12.90
N VAL A 160 3.23 -24.74 12.66
CA VAL A 160 4.30 -24.26 11.80
C VAL A 160 3.82 -24.35 10.34
N PRO A 161 3.87 -23.25 9.56
CA PRO A 161 3.64 -23.30 8.12
C PRO A 161 4.53 -24.36 7.45
N PRO A 162 4.14 -24.91 6.30
CA PRO A 162 5.04 -25.79 5.57
C PRO A 162 6.26 -24.97 5.06
N PRO A 163 7.40 -25.64 4.83
CA PRO A 163 8.59 -24.97 4.34
C PRO A 163 8.33 -24.30 3.00
N LEU A 164 9.01 -23.17 2.77
CA LEU A 164 8.78 -22.34 1.58
C LEU A 164 9.07 -23.10 0.29
N GLY A 165 8.06 -23.19 -0.58
CA GLY A 165 8.19 -23.65 -1.96
C GLY A 165 8.97 -22.66 -2.83
N TRP A 166 9.31 -23.06 -4.07
CA TRP A 166 10.09 -22.21 -4.97
C TRP A 166 9.39 -20.88 -5.29
N GLY A 167 8.08 -20.91 -5.59
CA GLY A 167 7.30 -19.71 -5.89
C GLY A 167 7.19 -18.76 -4.69
N GLU A 168 7.01 -19.30 -3.48
CA GLU A 168 6.93 -18.50 -2.25
C GLU A 168 8.28 -17.84 -1.93
N ARG A 169 9.41 -18.48 -2.29
CA ARG A 169 10.74 -17.87 -2.15
C ARG A 169 10.94 -16.71 -3.12
N ILE A 170 10.47 -16.83 -4.36
CA ILE A 170 10.50 -15.72 -5.31
C ILE A 170 9.67 -14.56 -4.76
N ALA A 171 8.46 -14.82 -4.25
CA ALA A 171 7.62 -13.81 -3.61
C ALA A 171 8.32 -13.13 -2.41
N LEU A 172 9.05 -13.89 -1.58
CA LEU A 172 9.87 -13.32 -0.49
C LEU A 172 10.95 -12.35 -1.02
N TRP A 173 11.68 -12.74 -2.07
CA TRP A 173 12.68 -11.87 -2.71
C TRP A 173 12.06 -10.62 -3.30
N LEU A 174 10.89 -10.74 -3.93
CA LEU A 174 10.13 -9.60 -4.44
C LEU A 174 9.67 -8.68 -3.30
N GLN A 175 9.35 -9.23 -2.12
CA GLN A 175 9.02 -8.42 -0.95
C GLN A 175 10.22 -7.60 -0.45
N TRP A 176 11.42 -8.19 -0.45
CA TRP A 176 12.64 -7.45 -0.12
C TRP A 176 12.97 -6.41 -1.19
N TRP A 177 12.78 -6.76 -2.46
CA TRP A 177 12.91 -5.82 -3.57
C TRP A 177 11.93 -4.65 -3.43
N LEU A 178 10.70 -4.89 -2.98
CA LEU A 178 9.72 -3.82 -2.74
C LEU A 178 10.22 -2.82 -1.69
N ILE A 179 10.85 -3.30 -0.61
CA ILE A 179 11.47 -2.42 0.40
C ILE A 179 12.63 -1.63 -0.20
N ALA A 180 13.49 -2.28 -0.99
CA ALA A 180 14.59 -1.60 -1.68
C ALA A 180 14.06 -0.54 -2.66
N LYS A 181 13.01 -0.86 -3.43
CA LYS A 181 12.32 0.06 -4.35
C LYS A 181 11.76 1.25 -3.59
N LEU A 182 11.07 1.02 -2.46
CA LEU A 182 10.51 2.07 -1.63
C LEU A 182 11.60 3.04 -1.14
N MET A 183 12.70 2.50 -0.59
CA MET A 183 13.80 3.32 -0.10
C MET A 183 14.46 4.10 -1.24
N PHE A 184 14.75 3.44 -2.37
CA PHE A 184 15.32 4.08 -3.54
C PHE A 184 14.42 5.20 -4.10
N GLN A 185 13.13 4.93 -4.30
CA GLN A 185 12.17 5.92 -4.84
C GLN A 185 11.99 7.10 -3.88
N SER A 186 11.99 6.85 -2.56
CA SER A 186 11.92 7.92 -1.55
C SER A 186 13.13 8.87 -1.57
N GLY A 187 14.30 8.37 -1.96
CA GLY A 187 15.49 9.18 -2.20
C GLY A 187 15.47 9.86 -3.57
N TRP A 188 15.14 9.11 -4.62
CA TRP A 188 15.12 9.60 -5.99
C TRP A 188 14.20 10.80 -6.20
N VAL A 189 13.00 10.78 -5.63
CA VAL A 189 12.04 11.89 -5.78
C VAL A 189 12.59 13.22 -5.22
N LYS A 190 13.51 13.17 -4.26
CA LYS A 190 14.15 14.37 -3.69
C LYS A 190 15.18 15.00 -4.65
N LEU A 191 15.76 14.19 -5.53
CA LEU A 191 16.75 14.60 -6.53
C LEU A 191 16.13 14.85 -7.92
N ALA A 192 14.93 14.34 -8.15
CA ALA A 192 14.26 14.39 -9.45
C ALA A 192 13.21 15.51 -9.54
N TRP A 193 12.94 16.23 -8.43
CA TRP A 193 11.91 17.28 -8.39
C TRP A 193 12.43 18.66 -8.84
N ALA A 194 13.75 18.86 -9.00
CA ALA A 194 14.30 20.07 -9.61
C ALA A 194 13.64 20.36 -10.96
N THR A 195 13.01 21.52 -11.05
CA THR A 195 12.56 22.11 -12.32
C THR A 195 13.20 23.50 -12.44
N PRO A 196 13.51 24.01 -13.65
CA PRO A 196 14.05 25.37 -13.79
C PRO A 196 13.23 26.46 -13.08
N ASP A 197 11.92 26.25 -12.91
CA ASP A 197 10.98 27.16 -12.26
C ASP A 197 10.81 26.91 -10.74
N GLN A 198 11.32 25.79 -10.21
CA GLN A 198 11.29 25.44 -8.78
C GLN A 198 12.70 25.01 -8.32
N PRO A 199 13.49 25.94 -7.74
CA PRO A 199 14.84 25.64 -7.30
C PRO A 199 14.82 24.56 -6.21
N GLU A 200 15.81 23.67 -6.26
CA GLU A 200 15.85 22.46 -5.47
C GLU A 200 16.39 22.76 -4.06
N TRP A 201 15.58 22.55 -3.01
CA TRP A 201 16.01 22.80 -1.62
C TRP A 201 16.94 21.70 -1.06
N TRP A 202 17.03 20.57 -1.76
CA TRP A 202 17.83 19.41 -1.33
C TRP A 202 19.34 19.60 -1.57
N PRO A 203 19.82 20.01 -2.76
CA PRO A 203 21.22 20.37 -2.98
C PRO A 203 21.71 21.53 -2.10
N ASP A 204 20.85 22.51 -1.83
CA ASP A 204 21.17 23.66 -0.99
C ASP A 204 21.15 23.34 0.53
N ILE A 205 20.89 22.08 0.88
CA ILE A 205 20.85 21.58 2.27
C ILE A 205 19.82 22.36 3.12
N SER A 206 18.85 23.04 2.49
CA SER A 206 17.87 23.89 3.17
C SER A 206 16.53 23.18 3.38
N ALA A 207 16.32 22.01 2.76
CA ALA A 207 15.07 21.27 2.77
C ALA A 207 14.49 21.03 4.18
N MET A 208 15.33 20.70 5.16
CA MET A 208 14.88 20.42 6.53
C MET A 208 14.33 21.65 7.27
N THR A 209 14.73 22.86 6.87
CA THR A 209 14.19 24.12 7.40
C THR A 209 12.68 24.21 7.16
N PHE A 210 12.21 23.68 6.03
CA PHE A 210 10.79 23.72 5.64
C PHE A 210 10.08 22.38 5.88
N HIS A 211 10.83 21.28 6.07
CA HIS A 211 10.25 19.95 6.18
C HIS A 211 9.26 19.83 7.35
N TYR A 212 9.60 20.37 8.52
CA TYR A 212 8.74 20.28 9.72
C TYR A 212 7.38 20.97 9.59
N VAL A 213 7.29 22.00 8.75
CA VAL A 213 6.04 22.76 8.54
C VAL A 213 5.26 22.29 7.32
N THR A 214 5.90 21.58 6.39
CA THR A 214 5.27 21.04 5.17
C THR A 214 4.83 19.59 5.29
N GLN A 215 5.11 18.93 6.42
CA GLN A 215 4.62 17.58 6.70
C GLN A 215 3.08 17.53 6.69
N PRO A 216 2.45 16.58 5.97
CA PRO A 216 0.99 16.44 5.95
C PRO A 216 0.38 16.10 7.32
N LEU A 217 1.15 15.38 8.15
CA LEU A 217 0.79 14.98 9.50
C LEU A 217 1.99 15.27 10.42
N PRO A 218 2.20 16.53 10.81
CA PRO A 218 3.34 16.89 11.64
C PRO A 218 3.20 16.22 13.00
N THR A 219 4.28 15.61 13.47
CA THR A 219 4.34 15.06 14.83
C THR A 219 4.20 16.19 15.84
N TRP A 220 3.68 15.92 17.05
CA TRP A 220 3.56 16.93 18.10
C TRP A 220 4.92 17.55 18.49
N THR A 221 6.02 16.83 18.25
CA THR A 221 7.40 17.31 18.41
C THR A 221 7.92 18.18 17.26
N ALA A 222 7.26 18.16 16.10
CA ALA A 222 7.72 18.87 14.90
C ALA A 222 7.86 20.38 15.14
N TRP A 223 6.95 20.96 15.93
CA TRP A 223 7.03 22.38 16.30
C TRP A 223 8.32 22.70 17.06
N TRP A 224 8.69 21.86 18.05
CA TRP A 224 9.91 22.05 18.84
C TRP A 224 11.17 21.86 18.00
N MET A 225 11.17 20.85 17.13
CA MET A 225 12.30 20.60 16.22
C MET A 225 12.48 21.76 15.25
N HIS A 226 11.39 22.31 14.70
CA HIS A 226 11.45 23.46 13.80
C HIS A 226 12.12 24.70 14.42
N GLN A 227 11.98 24.92 15.73
CA GLN A 227 12.62 26.04 16.44
C GLN A 227 14.14 25.90 16.60
N LEU A 228 14.73 24.74 16.26
CA LEU A 228 16.17 24.55 16.32
C LEU A 228 16.89 25.42 15.28
N PRO A 229 18.15 25.80 15.54
CA PRO A 229 18.90 26.69 14.66
C PRO A 229 19.16 26.05 13.28
N GLU A 230 19.32 26.88 12.25
CA GLU A 230 19.49 26.45 10.85
C GLU A 230 20.64 25.45 10.63
N TRP A 231 21.74 25.56 11.40
CA TRP A 231 22.85 24.62 11.31
C TRP A 231 22.43 23.19 11.69
N PHE A 232 21.47 23.04 12.60
CA PHE A 232 20.95 21.73 13.00
C PHE A 232 20.15 21.12 11.85
N HIS A 233 19.23 21.89 11.26
CA HIS A 233 18.46 21.48 10.08
C HIS A 233 19.36 21.08 8.90
N LYS A 234 20.45 21.83 8.67
CA LYS A 234 21.46 21.46 7.66
C LYS A 234 22.20 20.17 8.02
N ALA A 235 22.48 19.93 9.29
CA ALA A 235 23.15 18.72 9.76
C ALA A 235 22.29 17.46 9.57
N GLU A 236 20.97 17.57 9.73
CA GLU A 236 20.01 16.46 9.59
C GLU A 236 19.96 15.83 8.19
N ILE A 237 20.35 16.60 7.18
CA ILE A 237 20.35 16.15 5.77
C ILE A 237 21.51 15.18 5.49
N TRP A 238 22.65 15.33 6.18
CA TRP A 238 23.86 14.55 5.91
C TRP A 238 23.69 13.04 6.05
N PRO A 239 23.05 12.50 7.13
CA PRO A 239 22.75 11.08 7.21
C PRO A 239 21.93 10.55 6.03
N MET A 240 21.10 11.38 5.38
CA MET A 240 20.30 10.95 4.23
C MET A 240 21.14 10.73 2.96
N TYR A 241 22.30 11.38 2.84
CA TYR A 241 23.23 11.21 1.71
C TYR A 241 24.34 10.19 1.97
N ALA A 242 24.51 9.76 3.23
CA ALA A 242 25.60 8.88 3.65
C ALA A 242 25.28 7.37 3.51
N VAL A 243 24.12 7.01 2.97
CA VAL A 243 23.63 5.62 2.76
C VAL A 243 23.53 5.32 1.28
#